data_AF-A0A5D2MQ44-F1
#
_entry.id   AF-A0A5D2MQ44-F1
#
_cell.length_a   1.000
_cell.length_b   1.000
_cell.length_c   1.000
_cell.angle_alpha   90.00
_cell.angle_beta   90.00
_cell.angle_gamma   90.00
#
_symmetry.space_group_name_H-M   'P 1'
#
loop_
_entity.id
_entity.type
_entity.pdbx_description
1 polymer ?
#
loop_
_entity_poly.entity_id
_entity_poly.type
_entity_poly.pdbx_seq_one_letter_code
_entity_poly.pdbx_strand_id
1 'polypeptide(L)'
;MNEKKAEDKRVVQEMISSKMEEESKKNVKLIYGEDIRCAQLPLNCSLVQLREIIHDRFPSSRAVLVKYRDEECDLVTITSDEELRLAEISAVSQGSRRLYVVEVNSDQDPFFERFKREEVHNLENGDAGKVTEARQDSCCIDDWIIEFAQLFKNHVGFDSDAYLNLHELGMKPYSEAMEDTVTSAEAQDHFGSAAEKFREMTALALFNWGNVHMSRVRKRVYFTNDGSKESVLKQIKTTYDWAQLEYTKAGKSYEEALRIKPDFYEALLALSQQQFEQAKLSWYYAISNNVNPETWPSKKVLQLYNNAEENIEKGMLMWEELQVQRLRELSKPNEEQNQIMGLDGLFKDISADEVAEQALTMSAQINLLWGTILYERSIMEFKLGLPLWQECLEVAVEKFEHAGASPMDIAVMVKNHCSNNNAPEGLGFTIDEIIQAWNKTYEAKKWQSRIPSFQLEPLLQRRVSKNYHA
;
A
#
# COMPACT_ATOMS: atom_id res chain seq x y z
N MET A 1 11.09 73.97 -11.33
CA MET A 1 12.31 73.43 -11.98
C MET A 1 13.12 72.72 -10.90
N ASN A 2 13.53 71.48 -11.20
CA ASN A 2 14.48 70.58 -10.51
C ASN A 2 14.01 69.94 -9.19
N GLU A 3 13.60 68.67 -9.21
CA GLU A 3 14.37 67.41 -9.34
C GLU A 3 14.77 66.85 -7.96
N LYS A 4 14.10 65.74 -7.58
CA LYS A 4 14.51 64.85 -6.50
C LYS A 4 15.44 63.78 -7.09
N LYS A 5 16.60 63.56 -6.46
CA LYS A 5 17.40 62.34 -6.59
C LYS A 5 17.86 61.86 -5.21
N ALA A 6 17.85 60.54 -5.07
CA ALA A 6 18.22 59.74 -3.91
C ALA A 6 19.71 59.37 -3.90
N GLU A 7 20.24 59.03 -2.71
CA GLU A 7 21.35 58.08 -2.45
C GLU A 7 21.53 58.02 -0.92
N ASP A 8 21.10 56.97 -0.22
CA ASP A 8 21.68 55.61 -0.06
C ASP A 8 22.97 55.60 0.79
N LYS A 9 22.82 55.29 2.08
CA LYS A 9 23.93 55.08 3.04
C LYS A 9 24.04 53.60 3.36
N ARG A 10 25.06 52.96 2.77
CA ARG A 10 25.61 51.67 3.18
C ARG A 10 26.03 51.70 4.65
N VAL A 11 25.47 50.79 5.46
CA VAL A 11 26.07 50.34 6.72
C VAL A 11 26.58 48.93 6.49
N VAL A 12 27.89 48.78 6.55
CA VAL A 12 28.59 47.49 6.45
C VAL A 12 28.38 46.76 7.77
N GLN A 13 27.61 45.68 7.74
CA GLN A 13 27.45 44.77 8.87
C GLN A 13 28.55 43.70 8.79
N GLU A 14 29.51 43.77 9.69
CA GLU A 14 30.55 42.76 9.87
C GLU A 14 29.90 41.39 10.16
N MET A 15 29.97 40.49 9.18
CA MET A 15 29.71 39.07 9.39
C MET A 15 30.82 38.49 10.26
N ILE A 16 30.59 38.40 11.57
CA ILE A 16 31.29 37.43 12.40
C ILE A 16 30.68 36.06 12.08
N SER A 17 31.28 35.41 11.08
CA SER A 17 31.11 33.99 10.77
C SER A 17 31.57 33.17 11.98
N SER A 18 30.68 32.92 12.94
CA SER A 18 30.85 31.81 13.87
C SER A 18 30.56 30.52 13.09
N LYS A 19 31.61 29.97 12.47
CA LYS A 19 31.62 28.56 12.07
C LYS A 19 31.33 27.74 13.33
N MET A 20 30.10 27.27 13.50
CA MET A 20 29.90 26.05 14.28
C MET A 20 30.59 24.96 13.48
N GLU A 21 31.67 24.41 14.04
CA GLU A 21 32.29 23.21 13.52
C GLU A 21 31.19 22.15 13.38
N GLU A 22 30.99 21.66 12.17
CA GLU A 22 30.09 20.56 11.88
C GLU A 22 30.71 19.31 12.52
N GLU A 23 30.41 19.10 13.81
CA GLU A 23 30.89 17.93 14.54
C GLU A 23 30.37 16.67 13.84
N SER A 24 31.27 15.93 13.22
CA SER A 24 30.94 14.65 12.59
C SER A 24 30.20 13.72 13.56
N LYS A 25 29.09 13.13 13.11
CA LYS A 25 28.21 12.26 13.92
C LYS A 25 28.38 10.79 13.54
N LYS A 26 28.19 9.90 14.51
CA LYS A 26 28.28 8.44 14.40
C LYS A 26 26.89 7.83 14.54
N ASN A 27 26.46 6.99 13.61
CA ASN A 27 25.22 6.22 13.75
C ASN A 27 25.43 5.02 14.70
N VAL A 28 24.53 4.84 15.67
CA VAL A 28 24.53 3.75 16.65
C VAL A 28 23.12 3.17 16.76
N LYS A 29 23.03 1.84 16.92
CA LYS A 29 21.77 1.14 17.22
C LYS A 29 21.66 0.92 18.74
N LEU A 30 20.60 1.46 19.34
CA LEU A 30 20.23 1.26 20.72
C LEU A 30 19.19 0.14 20.80
N ILE A 31 19.45 -0.88 21.60
CA ILE A 31 18.62 -2.09 21.70
C ILE A 31 18.07 -2.16 23.12
N TYR A 32 16.75 -2.01 23.27
CA TYR A 32 16.02 -2.09 24.54
C TYR A 32 15.00 -3.24 24.48
N GLY A 33 15.41 -4.43 24.93
CA GLY A 33 14.62 -5.65 24.75
C GLY A 33 14.42 -5.98 23.27
N GLU A 34 13.17 -5.94 22.80
CA GLU A 34 12.80 -6.12 21.38
C GLU A 34 12.72 -4.80 20.60
N ASP A 35 12.79 -3.64 21.28
CA ASP A 35 12.75 -2.32 20.65
C ASP A 35 14.16 -1.90 20.20
N ILE A 36 14.31 -1.55 18.91
CA ILE A 36 15.59 -1.15 18.31
C ILE A 36 15.42 0.24 17.70
N ARG A 37 16.16 1.21 18.22
CA ARG A 37 16.16 2.60 17.74
C ARG A 37 17.53 3.03 17.27
N CYS A 38 17.59 3.79 16.18
CA CYS A 38 18.82 4.38 15.68
C CYS A 38 19.04 5.77 16.28
N ALA A 39 20.27 6.07 16.68
CA ALA A 39 20.66 7.38 17.20
C ALA A 39 21.97 7.87 16.58
N GLN A 40 22.14 9.19 16.51
CA GLN A 40 23.38 9.82 16.08
C GLN A 40 24.13 10.35 17.31
N LEU A 41 25.33 9.83 17.55
CA LEU A 41 26.21 10.26 18.64
C LEU A 41 27.30 11.20 18.10
N PRO A 42 27.69 12.26 18.83
CA PRO A 42 28.91 13.02 18.53
C PRO A 42 30.16 12.12 18.49
N LEU A 43 31.21 12.48 17.72
CA LEU A 43 32.47 11.69 17.69
C LEU A 43 33.09 11.50 19.09
N ASN A 44 33.01 12.51 19.95
CA ASN A 44 33.50 12.52 21.32
C ASN A 44 32.35 12.48 22.33
N CYS A 45 31.35 11.63 22.09
CA CYS A 45 30.21 11.47 22.98
C CYS A 45 30.69 10.99 24.37
N SER A 46 30.30 11.73 25.42
CA SER A 46 30.44 11.26 26.80
C SER A 46 29.31 10.32 27.18
N LEU A 47 29.52 9.48 28.19
CA LEU A 47 28.53 8.55 28.71
C LEU A 47 27.27 9.29 29.18
N VAL A 48 27.44 10.49 29.74
CA VAL A 48 26.34 11.38 30.11
C VAL A 48 25.49 11.80 28.90
N GLN A 49 26.13 12.25 27.81
CA GLN A 49 25.43 12.65 26.59
C GLN A 49 24.72 11.47 25.93
N LEU A 50 25.36 10.30 25.94
CA LEU A 50 24.75 9.06 25.48
C LEU A 50 23.50 8.72 26.30
N ARG A 51 23.53 8.96 27.61
CA ARG A 51 22.37 8.78 28.50
C ARG A 51 21.24 9.75 28.22
N GLU A 52 21.53 11.02 27.92
CA GLU A 52 20.53 12.00 27.48
C GLU A 52 19.85 11.53 26.18
N ILE A 53 20.65 11.10 25.19
CA ILE A 53 20.12 10.58 23.92
C ILE A 53 19.27 9.32 24.11
N ILE A 54 19.66 8.42 25.04
CA ILE A 54 18.87 7.23 25.38
C ILE A 54 17.55 7.63 26.02
N HIS A 55 17.55 8.61 26.92
CA HIS A 55 16.33 9.10 27.58
C HIS A 55 15.36 9.71 26.56
N ASP A 56 15.85 10.57 25.65
CA ASP A 56 15.05 11.13 24.56
C ASP A 56 14.48 10.05 23.64
N ARG A 57 15.27 9.01 23.35
CA ARG A 57 14.87 7.92 22.47
C ARG A 57 13.98 6.91 23.16
N PHE A 58 14.01 6.77 24.48
CA PHE A 58 13.17 5.86 25.24
C PHE A 58 12.56 6.58 26.45
N PRO A 59 11.55 7.46 26.26
CA PRO A 59 11.00 8.28 27.35
C PRO A 59 10.35 7.49 28.48
N SER A 60 9.93 6.24 28.21
CA SER A 60 9.35 5.35 29.22
C SER A 60 10.41 4.60 30.05
N SER A 61 11.70 4.78 29.75
CA SER A 61 12.78 4.08 30.46
C SER A 61 13.07 4.76 31.80
N ARG A 62 13.11 3.95 32.87
CA ARG A 62 13.41 4.41 34.24
C ARG A 62 14.93 4.40 34.48
N ALA A 63 15.39 3.62 35.46
CA ALA A 63 16.81 3.38 35.68
C ALA A 63 17.30 2.37 34.63
N VAL A 64 18.37 2.71 33.91
CA VAL A 64 18.93 1.82 32.88
C VAL A 64 20.44 1.68 33.01
N LEU A 65 21.01 0.63 32.43
CA LEU A 65 22.45 0.47 32.21
C LEU A 65 22.71 0.33 30.72
N VAL A 66 23.81 0.92 30.27
CA VAL A 66 24.26 0.79 28.89
C VAL A 66 25.32 -0.30 28.84
N LYS A 67 25.18 -1.24 27.91
CA LYS A 67 26.10 -2.35 27.72
C LYS A 67 26.55 -2.46 26.27
N TYR A 68 27.73 -3.02 26.06
CA TYR A 68 28.19 -3.47 24.75
C TYR A 68 28.48 -4.97 24.77
N ARG A 69 28.58 -5.56 23.58
CA ARG A 69 28.99 -6.96 23.45
C ARG A 69 30.49 -7.00 23.15
N ASP A 70 31.25 -7.71 23.96
CA ASP A 70 32.69 -7.90 23.75
C ASP A 70 33.01 -9.03 22.75
N GLU A 71 34.30 -9.33 22.58
CA GLU A 71 34.78 -10.38 21.67
C GLU A 71 34.40 -11.80 22.11
N GLU A 72 34.11 -12.00 23.40
CA GLU A 72 33.66 -13.26 23.99
C GLU A 72 32.13 -13.42 23.91
N CYS A 73 31.44 -12.44 23.31
CA CYS A 73 29.99 -12.32 23.18
C CYS A 73 29.24 -12.01 24.48
N ASP A 74 29.95 -11.57 25.53
CA ASP A 74 29.37 -11.20 26.81
C ASP A 74 28.93 -9.73 26.84
N LEU A 75 27.88 -9.45 27.61
CA LEU A 75 27.33 -8.10 27.77
C LEU A 75 28.03 -7.35 28.91
N VAL A 76 28.96 -6.48 28.55
CA VAL A 76 29.76 -5.68 29.48
C VAL A 76 29.13 -4.31 29.67
N THR A 77 28.96 -3.91 30.94
CA THR A 77 28.38 -2.61 31.32
C THR A 77 29.40 -1.49 31.12
N ILE A 78 28.94 -0.38 30.55
CA ILE A 78 29.72 0.85 30.37
C ILE A 78 29.44 1.77 31.55
N THR A 79 30.47 2.07 32.33
CA THR A 79 30.40 2.90 33.55
C THR A 79 31.24 4.17 33.49
N SER A 80 32.17 4.28 32.53
CA SER A 80 32.96 5.50 32.29
C SER A 80 33.09 5.85 30.80
N ASP A 81 33.56 7.07 30.53
CA ASP A 81 33.84 7.55 29.17
C ASP A 81 34.97 6.74 28.50
N GLU A 82 35.96 6.27 29.28
CA GLU A 82 37.02 5.38 28.78
C GLU A 82 36.45 4.02 28.34
N GLU A 83 35.54 3.45 29.11
CA GLU A 83 34.87 2.19 28.75
C GLU A 83 33.96 2.35 27.54
N LEU A 84 33.32 3.51 27.39
CA LEU A 84 32.55 3.85 26.18
C LEU A 84 33.47 3.88 24.95
N ARG A 85 34.68 4.43 25.08
CA ARG A 85 35.67 4.47 23.99
C ARG A 85 36.16 3.06 23.64
N LEU A 86 36.35 2.19 24.62
CA LEU A 86 36.68 0.78 24.39
C LEU A 86 35.55 0.04 23.66
N ALA A 87 34.30 0.27 24.06
CA ALA A 87 33.12 -0.27 23.39
C ALA A 87 33.02 0.19 21.93
N GLU A 88 33.33 1.45 21.64
CA GLU A 88 33.36 1.99 20.28
C GLU A 88 34.45 1.33 19.40
N ILE A 89 35.63 1.07 19.96
CA ILE A 89 36.74 0.41 19.26
C ILE A 89 36.37 -1.05 18.95
N SER A 90 35.79 -1.76 19.92
CA SER A 90 35.28 -3.13 19.75
C SER A 90 34.15 -3.20 18.71
N ALA A 91 33.29 -2.19 18.63
CA ALA A 91 32.24 -2.13 17.64
C ALA A 91 32.74 -1.93 16.19
N VAL A 92 33.93 -1.36 16.00
CA VAL A 92 34.54 -1.17 14.67
C VAL A 92 35.05 -2.51 14.10
N SER A 93 35.58 -3.41 14.93
CA SER A 93 36.01 -4.75 14.49
C SER A 93 34.83 -5.68 14.18
N GLN A 94 33.67 -5.47 14.82
CA GLN A 94 32.44 -6.28 14.64
C GLN A 94 31.48 -5.75 13.55
N GLY A 95 31.85 -4.68 12.83
CA GLY A 95 31.09 -4.16 11.67
C GLY A 95 29.73 -3.51 12.00
N SER A 96 29.38 -3.33 13.28
CA SER A 96 28.13 -2.68 13.70
C SER A 96 28.23 -2.10 15.11
N ARG A 97 27.93 -0.80 15.26
CA ARG A 97 27.87 -0.10 16.55
C ARG A 97 26.52 -0.33 17.23
N ARG A 98 26.48 -1.32 18.12
CA ARG A 98 25.30 -1.70 18.90
C ARG A 98 25.56 -1.45 20.38
N LEU A 99 24.62 -0.77 21.03
CA LEU A 99 24.58 -0.61 22.47
C LEU A 99 23.27 -1.19 22.99
N TYR A 100 23.34 -1.91 24.10
CA TYR A 100 22.21 -2.56 24.73
C TYR A 100 21.82 -1.74 25.95
N VAL A 101 20.57 -1.30 25.98
CA VAL A 101 19.97 -0.61 27.11
C VAL A 101 19.25 -1.68 27.95
N VAL A 102 19.59 -1.77 29.22
CA VAL A 102 19.04 -2.77 30.14
C VAL A 102 18.37 -2.05 31.30
N GLU A 103 17.08 -2.31 31.55
CA GLU A 103 16.38 -1.76 32.71
C GLU A 103 16.91 -2.37 34.00
N VAL A 104 17.13 -1.51 35.00
CA VAL A 104 17.65 -1.90 36.32
C VAL A 104 16.87 -1.21 37.43
N ASN A 105 17.17 -1.59 38.68
CA ASN A 105 16.65 -0.88 39.85
C ASN A 105 17.37 0.47 40.03
N SER A 106 16.73 1.41 40.72
CA SER A 106 17.23 2.78 40.92
C SER A 106 18.58 2.89 41.64
N ASP A 107 18.93 1.89 42.44
CA ASP A 107 20.21 1.78 43.17
C ASP A 107 21.39 1.39 42.28
N GLN A 108 21.12 0.91 41.05
CA GLN A 108 22.13 0.38 40.13
C GLN A 108 22.48 1.34 39.00
N ASP A 109 21.70 2.41 38.77
CA ASP A 109 21.95 3.39 37.73
C ASP A 109 22.64 4.64 38.31
N PRO A 110 23.93 4.87 38.01
CA PRO A 110 24.69 6.01 38.52
C PRO A 110 24.12 7.38 38.11
N PHE A 111 23.27 7.41 37.07
CA PHE A 111 22.67 8.65 36.56
C PHE A 111 21.18 8.79 36.93
N PHE A 112 20.63 7.87 37.73
CA PHE A 112 19.19 7.87 38.06
C PHE A 112 18.70 9.20 38.65
N GLU A 113 19.41 9.77 39.62
CA GLU A 113 19.01 11.03 40.25
C GLU A 113 19.06 12.25 39.31
N ARG A 114 19.92 12.19 38.29
CA ARG A 114 20.07 13.29 37.31
C ARG A 114 18.84 13.37 36.41
N PHE A 115 18.36 12.23 35.93
CA PHE A 115 17.20 12.14 35.04
C PHE A 115 15.85 12.12 35.79
N LYS A 116 15.86 11.92 37.13
CA LYS A 116 14.66 12.07 37.97
C LYS A 116 14.27 13.55 38.20
N ARG A 117 15.22 14.48 38.10
CA ARG A 117 15.01 15.90 38.48
C ARG A 117 14.30 16.72 37.38
N GLU A 118 14.26 16.23 36.15
CA GLU A 118 13.58 16.88 35.03
C GLU A 118 12.05 16.65 35.01
N GLU A 119 11.55 15.59 35.67
CA GLU A 119 10.09 15.35 35.80
C GLU A 119 9.40 16.29 36.82
N VAL A 120 10.13 16.84 37.79
CA VAL A 120 9.53 17.53 38.96
C VAL A 120 9.29 19.04 38.72
N HIS A 121 9.91 19.66 37.71
CA HIS A 121 9.68 21.09 37.42
C HIS A 121 8.35 21.40 36.73
N ASN A 122 7.55 20.39 36.36
CA ASN A 122 6.25 20.57 35.69
C ASN A 122 5.03 20.51 36.62
N LEU A 123 5.21 20.34 37.93
CA LEU A 123 4.11 20.36 38.91
C LEU A 123 4.51 21.16 40.15
N GLU A 124 4.40 22.50 40.08
CA GLU A 124 3.94 23.37 41.18
C GLU A 124 4.15 24.85 40.82
N ASN A 125 3.08 25.52 40.36
CA ASN A 125 2.58 26.79 40.91
C ASN A 125 1.40 27.28 40.07
N GLY A 126 0.23 27.37 40.70
CA GLY A 126 -0.93 28.06 40.16
C GLY A 126 -0.91 29.55 40.50
N ASP A 127 -1.13 30.40 39.50
CA ASP A 127 -1.93 31.62 39.62
C ASP A 127 -2.40 32.08 38.24
N ALA A 128 -3.55 32.74 38.20
CA ALA A 128 -4.38 33.01 37.05
C ALA A 128 -3.81 34.04 36.06
N GLY A 129 -4.05 33.77 34.78
CA GLY A 129 -4.21 34.81 33.76
C GLY A 129 -2.99 35.12 32.90
N LYS A 130 -2.89 34.46 31.73
CA LYS A 130 -2.82 35.10 30.41
C LYS A 130 -2.58 34.07 29.32
N VAL A 131 -3.30 34.27 28.22
CA VAL A 131 -3.12 33.66 26.89
C VAL A 131 -1.66 33.30 26.63
N THR A 132 -1.38 32.03 26.43
CA THR A 132 -0.25 31.58 25.62
C THR A 132 -0.61 30.25 25.01
N GLU A 133 -0.34 30.16 23.71
CA GLU A 133 -0.61 29.07 22.80
C GLU A 133 -0.45 27.71 23.47
N ALA A 134 -1.44 26.84 23.28
CA ALA A 134 -1.26 25.42 23.49
C ALA A 134 -0.02 25.03 22.67
N ARG A 135 1.10 24.78 23.37
CA ARG A 135 2.17 23.97 22.82
C ARG A 135 1.52 22.64 22.52
N GLN A 136 1.15 22.51 21.26
CA GLN A 136 0.94 21.25 20.60
C GLN A 136 2.25 20.52 20.84
N ASP A 137 2.25 19.64 21.83
CA ASP A 137 3.26 18.60 21.96
C ASP A 137 3.16 17.82 20.66
N SER A 138 3.93 18.26 19.66
CA SER A 138 4.03 17.60 18.40
C SER A 138 4.70 16.28 18.72
N CYS A 139 3.88 15.23 18.85
CA CYS A 139 4.34 13.90 18.53
C CYS A 139 4.90 14.02 17.11
N CYS A 140 6.21 14.20 17.01
CA CYS A 140 6.91 14.27 15.74
C CYS A 140 6.81 12.87 15.17
N ILE A 141 5.74 12.61 14.43
CA ILE A 141 5.65 11.45 13.57
C ILE A 141 6.73 11.71 12.53
N ASP A 142 7.84 10.98 12.64
CA ASP A 142 8.93 11.12 11.69
C ASP A 142 8.39 10.97 10.26
N ASP A 143 8.86 11.79 9.33
CA ASP A 143 8.42 11.77 7.92
C ASP A 143 8.53 10.36 7.29
N TRP A 144 9.51 9.56 7.73
CA TRP A 144 9.65 8.17 7.27
C TRP A 144 8.48 7.28 7.67
N ILE A 145 7.79 7.55 8.80
CA ILE A 145 6.61 6.79 9.24
C ILE A 145 5.44 7.10 8.31
N ILE A 146 5.29 8.36 7.91
CA ILE A 146 4.27 8.77 6.94
C ILE A 146 4.58 8.16 5.57
N GLU A 147 5.82 8.24 5.11
CA GLU A 147 6.27 7.59 3.87
C GLU A 147 6.09 6.07 3.93
N PHE A 148 6.40 5.44 5.07
CA PHE A 148 6.21 4.00 5.27
C PHE A 148 4.74 3.61 5.29
N ALA A 149 3.89 4.37 5.98
CA ALA A 149 2.45 4.16 5.99
C ALA A 149 1.88 4.30 4.58
N GLN A 150 2.34 5.30 3.81
CA GLN A 150 1.97 5.46 2.41
C GLN A 150 2.44 4.28 1.55
N LEU A 151 3.69 3.84 1.70
CA LEU A 151 4.22 2.67 1.00
C LEU A 151 3.45 1.39 1.37
N PHE A 152 3.06 1.24 2.64
CA PHE A 152 2.29 0.11 3.12
C PHE A 152 0.86 0.12 2.55
N LYS A 153 0.17 1.27 2.58
CA LYS A 153 -1.14 1.46 1.94
C LYS A 153 -1.06 1.10 0.46
N ASN A 154 -0.06 1.63 -0.24
CA ASN A 154 0.18 1.34 -1.66
C ASN A 154 0.48 -0.14 -1.91
N HIS A 155 1.22 -0.81 -1.03
CA HIS A 155 1.56 -2.23 -1.19
C HIS A 155 0.39 -3.18 -0.87
N VAL A 156 -0.46 -2.80 0.07
CA VAL A 156 -1.56 -3.64 0.56
C VAL A 156 -2.86 -3.40 -0.21
N GLY A 157 -3.05 -2.21 -0.79
CA GLY A 157 -4.29 -1.82 -1.46
C GLY A 157 -5.43 -1.53 -0.50
N PHE A 158 -5.07 -1.10 0.71
CA PHE A 158 -6.03 -0.71 1.73
C PHE A 158 -5.82 0.76 2.04
N ASP A 159 -6.81 1.57 1.69
CA ASP A 159 -6.85 2.99 2.03
C ASP A 159 -7.80 3.18 3.22
N SER A 160 -7.23 3.37 4.41
CA SER A 160 -7.98 3.68 5.63
C SER A 160 -8.63 5.05 5.58
N ASP A 161 -8.07 5.97 4.80
CA ASP A 161 -8.43 7.38 4.88
C ASP A 161 -9.78 7.59 4.19
N ALA A 162 -10.03 6.88 3.08
CA ALA A 162 -11.33 6.82 2.44
C ALA A 162 -12.48 6.44 3.40
N TYR A 163 -12.25 5.51 4.34
CA TYR A 163 -13.27 5.12 5.33
C TYR A 163 -13.53 6.19 6.39
N LEU A 164 -12.45 6.75 6.93
CA LEU A 164 -12.54 7.80 7.94
C LEU A 164 -13.22 9.04 7.35
N ASN A 165 -12.86 9.40 6.12
CA ASN A 165 -13.49 10.47 5.38
C ASN A 165 -14.98 10.22 5.17
N LEU A 166 -15.39 9.04 4.72
CA LEU A 166 -16.82 8.71 4.55
C LEU A 166 -17.58 8.74 5.88
N HIS A 167 -16.94 8.33 6.99
CA HIS A 167 -17.55 8.39 8.31
C HIS A 167 -17.76 9.81 8.78
N GLU A 168 -16.73 10.65 8.68
CA GLU A 168 -16.82 12.07 9.03
C GLU A 168 -17.84 12.80 8.16
N LEU A 169 -17.84 12.54 6.84
CA LEU A 169 -18.78 13.11 5.88
C LEU A 169 -20.22 12.65 6.09
N GLY A 170 -20.44 11.44 6.62
CA GLY A 170 -21.78 10.99 7.01
C GLY A 170 -22.22 11.55 8.35
N MET A 171 -21.30 11.59 9.31
CA MET A 171 -21.58 12.03 10.69
C MET A 171 -21.86 13.53 10.77
N LYS A 172 -21.13 14.36 10.01
CA LYS A 172 -21.30 15.82 10.00
C LYS A 172 -22.74 16.26 9.66
N PRO A 173 -23.31 15.95 8.48
CA PRO A 173 -24.68 16.34 8.14
C PRO A 173 -25.71 15.67 9.05
N TYR A 174 -25.44 14.46 9.55
CA TYR A 174 -26.31 13.80 10.52
C TYR A 174 -26.38 14.58 11.85
N SER A 175 -25.24 15.06 12.37
CA SER A 175 -25.22 15.89 13.58
C SER A 175 -25.85 17.26 13.36
N GLU A 176 -25.59 17.91 12.21
CA GLU A 176 -26.21 19.20 11.86
C GLU A 176 -27.75 19.09 11.82
N ALA A 177 -28.28 18.02 11.23
CA ALA A 177 -29.71 17.75 11.18
C ALA A 177 -30.34 17.41 12.55
N MET A 178 -29.53 16.96 13.51
CA MET A 178 -29.95 16.66 14.88
C MET A 178 -29.93 17.89 15.80
N GLU A 179 -29.17 18.94 15.45
CA GLU A 179 -29.09 20.19 16.22
C GLU A 179 -30.24 21.17 15.88
N ASP A 180 -30.80 21.10 14.67
CA ASP A 180 -31.97 21.89 14.27
C ASP A 180 -33.30 21.28 14.76
N THR A 181 -34.29 22.11 15.10
CA THR A 181 -35.64 21.66 15.48
C THR A 181 -36.23 20.76 14.37
N VAL A 182 -36.38 19.46 14.68
CA VAL A 182 -36.52 18.29 13.79
C VAL A 182 -37.80 18.24 12.92
N THR A 183 -38.14 19.30 12.18
CA THR A 183 -39.29 19.30 11.26
C THR A 183 -39.09 20.08 9.96
N SER A 184 -37.90 20.62 9.68
CA SER A 184 -37.64 21.36 8.43
C SER A 184 -37.38 20.42 7.24
N ALA A 185 -37.65 20.90 6.03
CA ALA A 185 -37.39 20.15 4.80
C ALA A 185 -35.87 20.01 4.58
N GLU A 186 -35.11 21.04 4.94
CA GLU A 186 -33.65 21.11 4.85
C GLU A 186 -32.99 20.00 5.69
N ALA A 187 -33.52 19.68 6.88
CA ALA A 187 -33.00 18.58 7.70
C ALA A 187 -33.18 17.19 7.04
N GLN A 188 -34.23 17.00 6.23
CA GLN A 188 -34.43 15.74 5.52
C GLN A 188 -33.37 15.50 4.43
N ASP A 189 -32.95 16.58 3.75
CA ASP A 189 -31.86 16.50 2.76
C ASP A 189 -30.53 16.12 3.41
N HIS A 190 -30.25 16.66 4.61
CA HIS A 190 -29.08 16.27 5.41
C HIS A 190 -29.12 14.80 5.84
N PHE A 191 -30.28 14.28 6.29
CA PHE A 191 -30.42 12.85 6.59
C PHE A 191 -30.24 11.97 5.35
N GLY A 192 -30.77 12.38 4.20
CA GLY A 192 -30.57 11.70 2.93
C GLY A 192 -29.09 11.62 2.56
N SER A 193 -28.38 12.76 2.65
CA SER A 193 -26.94 12.84 2.39
C SER A 193 -26.12 11.96 3.33
N ALA A 194 -26.43 11.98 4.63
CA ALA A 194 -25.78 11.11 5.62
C ALA A 194 -26.02 9.62 5.31
N ALA A 195 -27.26 9.23 5.01
CA ALA A 195 -27.62 7.86 4.67
C ALA A 195 -26.86 7.38 3.42
N GLU A 196 -26.73 8.23 2.40
CA GLU A 196 -25.94 7.95 1.20
C GLU A 196 -24.46 7.73 1.51
N LYS A 197 -23.85 8.55 2.37
CA LYS A 197 -22.43 8.37 2.77
C LYS A 197 -22.19 7.08 3.55
N PHE A 198 -23.10 6.71 4.44
CA PHE A 198 -23.02 5.42 5.14
C PHE A 198 -23.29 4.23 4.20
N ARG A 199 -24.15 4.39 3.18
CA ARG A 199 -24.35 3.40 2.11
C ARG A 199 -23.06 3.17 1.33
N GLU A 200 -22.36 4.24 0.94
CA GLU A 200 -21.05 4.18 0.27
C GLU A 200 -20.00 3.48 1.13
N MET A 201 -19.91 3.83 2.43
CA MET A 201 -19.01 3.16 3.36
C MET A 201 -19.30 1.66 3.50
N THR A 202 -20.58 1.28 3.52
CA THR A 202 -20.98 -0.12 3.63
C THR A 202 -20.55 -0.91 2.38
N ALA A 203 -20.75 -0.35 1.18
CA ALA A 203 -20.29 -0.96 -0.06
C ALA A 203 -18.76 -1.11 -0.08
N LEU A 204 -18.03 -0.08 0.35
CA LEU A 204 -16.57 -0.11 0.45
C LEU A 204 -16.08 -1.19 1.42
N ALA A 205 -16.72 -1.31 2.60
CA ALA A 205 -16.41 -2.33 3.61
C ALA A 205 -16.52 -3.75 3.05
N LEU A 206 -17.60 -4.02 2.32
CA LEU A 206 -17.83 -5.31 1.67
C LEU A 206 -16.80 -5.58 0.57
N PHE A 207 -16.49 -4.57 -0.25
CA PHE A 207 -15.44 -4.66 -1.25
C PHE A 207 -14.09 -5.05 -0.62
N ASN A 208 -13.68 -4.38 0.45
CA ASN A 208 -12.42 -4.72 1.13
C ASN A 208 -12.45 -6.07 1.83
N TRP A 209 -13.61 -6.49 2.35
CA TRP A 209 -13.77 -7.84 2.87
C TRP A 209 -13.56 -8.90 1.75
N GLY A 210 -14.03 -8.64 0.53
CA GLY A 210 -13.70 -9.45 -0.64
C GLY A 210 -12.19 -9.50 -0.93
N ASN A 211 -11.51 -8.35 -0.84
CA ASN A 211 -10.06 -8.24 -1.06
C ASN A 211 -9.23 -9.04 -0.06
N VAL A 212 -9.72 -9.19 1.18
CA VAL A 212 -9.11 -10.08 2.18
C VAL A 212 -9.15 -11.52 1.70
N HIS A 213 -10.30 -11.99 1.19
CA HIS A 213 -10.43 -13.34 0.65
C HIS A 213 -9.52 -13.57 -0.57
N MET A 214 -9.46 -12.63 -1.52
CA MET A 214 -8.53 -12.70 -2.65
C MET A 214 -7.07 -12.77 -2.19
N SER A 215 -6.69 -11.94 -1.21
CA SER A 215 -5.34 -11.93 -0.65
C SER A 215 -4.96 -13.24 0.03
N ARG A 216 -5.92 -13.92 0.68
CA ARG A 216 -5.68 -15.24 1.30
C ARG A 216 -5.32 -16.28 0.25
N VAL A 217 -6.04 -16.33 -0.87
CA VAL A 217 -5.77 -17.29 -1.95
C VAL A 217 -4.38 -17.07 -2.53
N ARG A 218 -4.03 -15.81 -2.85
CA ARG A 218 -2.75 -15.46 -3.51
C ARG A 218 -1.51 -15.63 -2.61
N LYS A 219 -1.65 -15.57 -1.29
CA LYS A 219 -0.51 -15.73 -0.34
C LYS A 219 -0.18 -17.18 0.01
N ARG A 220 -1.01 -18.16 -0.36
CA ARG A 220 -0.84 -19.55 0.07
C ARG A 220 -0.03 -20.35 -0.93
N VAL A 221 1.29 -20.48 -0.74
CA VAL A 221 2.09 -21.56 -1.36
C VAL A 221 3.26 -21.98 -0.44
N TYR A 222 3.08 -23.07 0.32
CA TYR A 222 4.18 -23.89 0.81
C TYR A 222 3.85 -25.35 0.50
N PHE A 223 4.52 -25.90 -0.51
CA PHE A 223 4.61 -27.33 -0.72
C PHE A 223 5.92 -27.79 -0.08
N THR A 224 5.83 -28.57 0.98
CA THR A 224 6.97 -29.34 1.50
C THR A 224 7.15 -30.52 0.54
N ASN A 225 8.23 -30.48 -0.23
CA ASN A 225 8.52 -31.38 -1.36
C ASN A 225 8.99 -32.80 -0.93
N ASP A 226 8.70 -33.17 0.31
CA ASP A 226 9.19 -34.34 1.03
C ASP A 226 8.13 -35.45 1.16
N GLY A 227 6.97 -35.30 0.51
CA GLY A 227 5.87 -36.27 0.50
C GLY A 227 5.83 -37.22 -0.69
N SER A 228 5.14 -38.36 -0.55
CA SER A 228 4.84 -39.27 -1.66
C SER A 228 3.93 -38.61 -2.71
N LYS A 229 3.93 -39.10 -3.96
CA LYS A 229 3.06 -38.58 -5.05
C LYS A 229 1.58 -38.52 -4.66
N GLU A 230 1.09 -39.50 -3.91
CA GLU A 230 -0.30 -39.54 -3.42
C GLU A 230 -0.58 -38.46 -2.36
N SER A 231 0.39 -38.20 -1.47
CA SER A 231 0.32 -37.10 -0.50
C SER A 231 0.24 -35.74 -1.20
N VAL A 232 1.05 -35.55 -2.25
CA VAL A 232 1.06 -34.31 -3.05
C VAL A 232 -0.28 -34.11 -3.76
N LEU A 233 -0.85 -35.14 -4.39
CA LEU A 233 -2.15 -35.05 -5.05
C LEU A 233 -3.29 -34.71 -4.07
N LYS A 234 -3.28 -35.31 -2.87
CA LYS A 234 -4.25 -34.99 -1.81
C LYS A 234 -4.11 -33.53 -1.34
N GLN A 235 -2.88 -33.03 -1.22
CA GLN A 235 -2.60 -31.64 -0.86
C GLN A 235 -3.03 -30.67 -1.95
N ILE A 236 -2.82 -31.00 -3.22
CA ILE A 236 -3.29 -30.21 -4.37
C ILE A 236 -4.82 -30.10 -4.35
N LYS A 237 -5.54 -31.22 -4.19
CA LYS A 237 -7.01 -31.22 -4.09
C LYS A 237 -7.51 -30.38 -2.90
N THR A 238 -6.92 -30.55 -1.73
CA THR A 238 -7.30 -29.79 -0.53
C THR A 238 -7.07 -28.28 -0.72
N THR A 239 -5.96 -27.92 -1.38
CA THR A 239 -5.65 -26.52 -1.72
C THR A 239 -6.64 -25.96 -2.74
N TYR A 240 -6.99 -26.74 -3.76
CA TYR A 240 -7.99 -26.38 -4.77
C TYR A 240 -9.36 -26.12 -4.14
N ASP A 241 -9.87 -27.07 -3.35
CA ASP A 241 -11.20 -26.95 -2.71
C ASP A 241 -11.26 -25.73 -1.79
N TRP A 242 -10.18 -25.47 -1.04
CA TRP A 242 -10.07 -24.29 -0.21
C TRP A 242 -10.03 -22.98 -1.01
N ALA A 243 -9.26 -22.93 -2.10
CA ALA A 243 -9.17 -21.75 -2.95
C ALA A 243 -10.53 -21.45 -3.62
N GLN A 244 -11.26 -22.48 -4.07
CA GLN A 244 -12.63 -22.33 -4.57
C GLN A 244 -13.58 -21.73 -3.54
N LEU A 245 -13.47 -22.16 -2.27
CA LEU A 245 -14.27 -21.61 -1.18
C LEU A 245 -13.95 -20.14 -0.94
N GLU A 246 -12.68 -19.75 -0.90
CA GLU A 246 -12.29 -18.36 -0.69
C GLU A 246 -12.66 -17.47 -1.88
N TYR A 247 -12.53 -17.93 -3.13
CA TYR A 247 -13.05 -17.23 -4.31
C TYR A 247 -14.56 -17.01 -4.23
N THR A 248 -15.31 -18.03 -3.80
CA THR A 248 -16.77 -17.92 -3.61
C THR A 248 -17.13 -16.88 -2.54
N LYS A 249 -16.34 -16.77 -1.47
CA LYS A 249 -16.55 -15.73 -0.45
C LYS A 249 -16.24 -14.35 -1.00
N ALA A 250 -15.14 -14.19 -1.73
CA ALA A 250 -14.79 -12.93 -2.38
C ALA A 250 -15.90 -12.46 -3.34
N GLY A 251 -16.36 -13.34 -4.23
CA GLY A 251 -17.44 -13.03 -5.18
C GLY A 251 -18.71 -12.55 -4.48
N LYS A 252 -19.16 -13.25 -3.43
CA LYS A 252 -20.33 -12.83 -2.63
C LYS A 252 -20.17 -11.45 -2.00
N SER A 253 -18.98 -11.15 -1.48
CA SER A 253 -18.70 -9.83 -0.90
C SER A 253 -18.78 -8.72 -1.96
N TYR A 254 -18.25 -8.95 -3.16
CA TYR A 254 -18.33 -7.98 -4.26
C TYR A 254 -19.76 -7.82 -4.80
N GLU A 255 -20.50 -8.92 -4.96
CA GLU A 255 -21.93 -8.90 -5.35
C GLU A 255 -22.78 -8.10 -4.34
N GLU A 256 -22.52 -8.27 -3.05
CA GLU A 256 -23.22 -7.53 -1.99
C GLU A 256 -22.84 -6.04 -2.00
N ALA A 257 -21.57 -5.71 -2.27
CA ALA A 257 -21.15 -4.31 -2.46
C ALA A 257 -21.90 -3.66 -3.63
N LEU A 258 -22.02 -4.37 -4.77
CA LEU A 258 -22.75 -3.91 -5.95
C LEU A 258 -24.26 -3.80 -5.72
N ARG A 259 -24.83 -4.67 -4.86
CA ARG A 259 -26.24 -4.58 -4.46
C ARG A 259 -26.53 -3.30 -3.68
N ILE A 260 -25.58 -2.88 -2.83
CA ILE A 260 -25.70 -1.66 -2.03
C ILE A 260 -25.39 -0.42 -2.86
N LYS A 261 -24.35 -0.47 -3.70
CA LYS A 261 -23.92 0.60 -4.60
C LYS A 261 -23.73 0.05 -6.02
N PRO A 262 -24.74 0.15 -6.90
CA PRO A 262 -24.63 -0.34 -8.28
C PRO A 262 -23.61 0.45 -9.13
N ASP A 263 -23.40 1.72 -8.80
CA ASP A 263 -22.45 2.62 -9.45
C ASP A 263 -21.04 2.49 -8.86
N PHE A 264 -20.54 1.27 -8.71
CA PHE A 264 -19.24 0.99 -8.07
C PHE A 264 -18.31 0.19 -8.99
N TYR A 265 -17.51 0.90 -9.79
CA TYR A 265 -16.77 0.30 -10.91
C TYR A 265 -15.63 -0.59 -10.41
N GLU A 266 -15.04 -0.24 -9.26
CA GLU A 266 -14.01 -1.04 -8.62
C GLU A 266 -14.55 -2.40 -8.19
N ALA A 267 -15.79 -2.47 -7.70
CA ALA A 267 -16.40 -3.73 -7.33
C ALA A 267 -16.68 -4.62 -8.57
N LEU A 268 -17.05 -4.03 -9.71
CA LEU A 268 -17.18 -4.77 -10.98
C LEU A 268 -15.82 -5.33 -11.44
N LEU A 269 -14.77 -4.51 -11.42
CA LEU A 269 -13.43 -4.92 -11.83
C LEU A 269 -12.87 -6.01 -10.89
N ALA A 270 -13.10 -5.91 -9.59
CA ALA A 270 -12.70 -6.94 -8.62
C ALA A 270 -13.50 -8.23 -8.79
N LEU A 271 -14.81 -8.16 -9.07
CA LEU A 271 -15.64 -9.33 -9.37
C LEU A 271 -15.19 -10.01 -10.65
N SER A 272 -14.85 -9.25 -11.69
CA SER A 272 -14.26 -9.78 -12.92
C SER A 272 -12.97 -10.55 -12.64
N GLN A 273 -12.04 -9.94 -11.92
CA GLN A 273 -10.77 -10.56 -11.58
C GLN A 273 -10.95 -11.84 -10.74
N GLN A 274 -11.87 -11.82 -9.77
CA GLN A 274 -12.20 -12.98 -8.96
C GLN A 274 -12.70 -14.14 -9.83
N GLN A 275 -13.65 -13.87 -10.73
CA GLN A 275 -14.25 -14.89 -11.60
C GLN A 275 -13.24 -15.44 -12.60
N PHE A 276 -12.41 -14.58 -13.16
CA PHE A 276 -11.29 -14.97 -14.00
C PHE A 276 -10.33 -15.91 -13.28
N GLU A 277 -9.84 -15.54 -12.09
CA GLU A 277 -8.90 -16.39 -11.35
C GLU A 277 -9.53 -17.72 -10.94
N GLN A 278 -10.82 -17.72 -10.58
CA GLN A 278 -11.56 -18.94 -10.27
C GLN A 278 -11.71 -19.83 -11.52
N ALA A 279 -11.96 -19.25 -12.69
CA ALA A 279 -12.03 -19.96 -13.97
C ALA A 279 -10.68 -20.59 -14.30
N LYS A 280 -9.62 -19.77 -14.26
CA LYS A 280 -8.23 -20.17 -14.47
C LYS A 280 -7.86 -21.33 -13.54
N LEU A 281 -8.05 -21.20 -12.23
CA LEU A 281 -7.77 -22.26 -11.26
C LEU A 281 -8.53 -23.56 -11.60
N SER A 282 -9.81 -23.47 -11.96
CA SER A 282 -10.64 -24.62 -12.31
C SER A 282 -10.14 -25.34 -13.55
N TRP A 283 -9.74 -24.57 -14.57
CA TRP A 283 -9.16 -25.08 -15.79
C TRP A 283 -7.82 -25.79 -15.54
N TYR A 284 -6.88 -25.11 -14.88
CA TYR A 284 -5.56 -25.67 -14.58
C TYR A 284 -5.62 -26.90 -13.67
N TYR A 285 -6.58 -26.94 -12.72
CA TYR A 285 -6.83 -28.14 -11.93
C TYR A 285 -7.37 -29.30 -12.78
N ALA A 286 -8.28 -29.04 -13.72
CA ALA A 286 -8.84 -30.08 -14.59
C ALA A 286 -7.79 -30.73 -15.50
N ILE A 287 -6.96 -29.91 -16.17
CA ILE A 287 -5.89 -30.42 -17.04
C ILE A 287 -4.82 -31.18 -16.24
N SER A 288 -4.50 -30.74 -15.00
CA SER A 288 -3.51 -31.40 -14.15
C SER A 288 -3.96 -32.79 -13.67
N ASN A 289 -5.27 -33.04 -13.62
CA ASN A 289 -5.84 -34.35 -13.29
C ASN A 289 -6.08 -35.23 -14.52
N ASN A 290 -5.53 -34.87 -15.69
CA ASN A 290 -5.69 -35.59 -16.96
C ASN A 290 -7.15 -35.87 -17.32
N VAL A 291 -8.07 -34.96 -16.97
CA VAL A 291 -9.47 -35.11 -17.37
C VAL A 291 -9.55 -34.96 -18.90
N ASN A 292 -10.23 -35.88 -19.57
CA ASN A 292 -10.42 -35.80 -21.01
C ASN A 292 -11.16 -34.48 -21.36
N PRO A 293 -10.53 -33.54 -22.10
CA PRO A 293 -11.11 -32.25 -22.46
C PRO A 293 -12.47 -32.37 -23.15
N GLU A 294 -12.69 -33.43 -23.95
CA GLU A 294 -13.95 -33.68 -24.67
C GLU A 294 -15.12 -34.05 -23.75
N THR A 295 -14.84 -34.52 -22.53
CA THR A 295 -15.84 -35.00 -21.57
C THR A 295 -15.93 -34.15 -20.30
N TRP A 296 -15.04 -33.16 -20.16
CA TRP A 296 -14.99 -32.32 -18.99
C TRP A 296 -16.19 -31.36 -18.97
N PRO A 297 -16.93 -31.22 -17.85
CA PRO A 297 -18.05 -30.29 -17.74
C PRO A 297 -17.56 -28.83 -17.67
N SER A 298 -17.16 -28.29 -18.84
CA SER A 298 -16.60 -26.94 -19.02
C SER A 298 -17.61 -25.81 -18.81
N LYS A 299 -18.92 -26.10 -18.81
CA LYS A 299 -20.00 -25.10 -18.74
C LYS A 299 -19.82 -24.10 -17.59
N LYS A 300 -19.42 -24.57 -16.40
CA LYS A 300 -19.21 -23.69 -15.24
C LYS A 300 -18.01 -22.76 -15.44
N VAL A 301 -16.93 -23.25 -16.05
CA VAL A 301 -15.72 -22.46 -16.29
C VAL A 301 -15.92 -21.46 -17.43
N LEU A 302 -16.61 -21.87 -18.51
CA LEU A 302 -17.04 -20.96 -19.57
C LEU A 302 -17.94 -19.85 -19.04
N GLN A 303 -18.87 -20.17 -18.13
CA GLN A 303 -19.71 -19.16 -17.50
C GLN A 303 -18.90 -18.19 -16.63
N LEU A 304 -17.88 -18.67 -15.91
CA LEU A 304 -16.99 -17.78 -15.16
C LEU A 304 -16.21 -16.83 -16.08
N TYR A 305 -15.70 -17.30 -17.22
CA TYR A 305 -15.05 -16.43 -18.20
C TYR A 305 -16.02 -15.40 -18.80
N ASN A 306 -17.22 -15.82 -19.20
CA ASN A 306 -18.25 -14.90 -19.71
C ASN A 306 -18.61 -13.83 -18.68
N ASN A 307 -18.84 -14.22 -17.43
CA ASN A 307 -19.15 -13.26 -16.36
C ASN A 307 -17.96 -12.32 -16.10
N ALA A 308 -16.73 -12.83 -16.15
CA ALA A 308 -15.53 -12.00 -15.96
C ALA A 308 -15.41 -10.93 -17.06
N GLU A 309 -15.65 -11.33 -18.31
CA GLU A 309 -15.65 -10.44 -19.47
C GLU A 309 -16.76 -9.37 -19.39
N GLU A 310 -18.00 -9.78 -19.07
CA GLU A 310 -19.12 -8.86 -18.91
C GLU A 310 -18.87 -7.85 -17.77
N ASN A 311 -18.29 -8.29 -16.66
CA ASN A 311 -18.01 -7.42 -15.52
C ASN A 311 -16.86 -6.43 -15.81
N ILE A 312 -15.81 -6.83 -16.54
CA ILE A 312 -14.74 -5.90 -16.89
C ILE A 312 -15.19 -4.87 -17.92
N GLU A 313 -16.02 -5.26 -18.88
CA GLU A 313 -16.62 -4.34 -19.85
C GLU A 313 -17.49 -3.30 -19.14
N LYS A 314 -18.43 -3.74 -18.28
CA LYS A 314 -19.27 -2.84 -17.48
C LYS A 314 -18.45 -1.93 -16.57
N GLY A 315 -17.42 -2.48 -15.92
CA GLY A 315 -16.51 -1.73 -15.05
C GLY A 315 -15.75 -0.65 -15.82
N MET A 316 -15.25 -0.97 -17.01
CA MET A 316 -14.56 -0.02 -17.89
C MET A 316 -15.47 1.11 -18.35
N LEU A 317 -16.66 0.77 -18.88
CA LEU A 317 -17.62 1.77 -19.36
C LEU A 317 -18.02 2.74 -18.24
N MET A 318 -18.31 2.23 -17.06
CA MET A 318 -18.71 3.07 -15.92
C MET A 318 -17.55 3.95 -15.42
N TRP A 319 -16.32 3.42 -15.43
CA TRP A 319 -15.14 4.20 -15.12
C TRP A 319 -14.92 5.34 -16.13
N GLU A 320 -15.06 5.06 -17.43
CA GLU A 320 -14.95 6.06 -18.51
C GLU A 320 -16.02 7.15 -18.39
N GLU A 321 -17.27 6.79 -18.10
CA GLU A 321 -18.35 7.73 -17.86
C GLU A 321 -18.04 8.66 -16.66
N LEU A 322 -17.52 8.09 -15.57
CA LEU A 322 -17.09 8.87 -14.40
C LEU A 322 -15.94 9.82 -14.73
N GLN A 323 -14.98 9.41 -15.57
CA GLN A 323 -13.90 10.30 -16.04
C GLN A 323 -14.45 11.46 -16.88
N VAL A 324 -15.39 11.18 -17.80
CA VAL A 324 -16.04 12.22 -18.61
C VAL A 324 -16.80 13.22 -17.74
N GLN A 325 -17.51 12.75 -16.71
CA GLN A 325 -18.19 13.62 -15.76
C GLN A 325 -17.21 14.52 -14.99
N ARG A 326 -16.12 13.95 -14.45
CA ARG A 326 -15.06 14.71 -13.77
C ARG A 326 -14.47 15.80 -14.66
N LEU A 327 -14.15 15.48 -15.92
CA LEU A 327 -13.63 16.46 -16.88
C LEU A 327 -14.62 17.59 -17.19
N ARG A 328 -15.92 17.27 -17.29
CA ARG A 328 -16.97 18.28 -17.47
C ARG A 328 -17.09 19.20 -16.27
N GLU A 329 -17.00 18.66 -15.06
CA GLU A 329 -17.07 19.44 -13.81
C GLU A 329 -15.86 20.37 -13.66
N LEU A 330 -14.66 19.89 -13.99
CA LEU A 330 -13.43 20.70 -14.02
C LEU A 330 -13.48 21.84 -15.05
N SER A 331 -14.30 21.71 -16.10
CA SER A 331 -14.46 22.74 -17.14
C SER A 331 -15.44 23.87 -16.78
N LYS A 332 -16.17 23.77 -15.66
CA LYS A 332 -17.15 24.80 -15.24
C LYS A 332 -16.46 25.94 -14.46
N PRO A 333 -16.69 27.22 -14.82
CA PRO A 333 -16.15 28.36 -14.07
C PRO A 333 -16.97 28.63 -12.80
N ASN A 334 -16.34 28.40 -11.63
CA ASN A 334 -16.65 28.81 -10.24
C ASN A 334 -18.10 28.94 -9.72
N GLU A 335 -18.35 28.21 -8.62
CA GLU A 335 -18.93 28.59 -7.29
C GLU A 335 -19.45 27.32 -6.57
N GLU A 336 -19.72 26.24 -7.32
CA GLU A 336 -20.14 24.92 -6.80
C GLU A 336 -18.97 23.93 -6.60
N GLN A 337 -17.72 24.37 -6.76
CA GLN A 337 -16.54 23.51 -6.55
C GLN A 337 -16.53 22.91 -5.13
N ASN A 338 -17.04 23.63 -4.13
CA ASN A 338 -17.00 23.21 -2.73
C ASN A 338 -18.02 22.13 -2.33
N GLN A 339 -19.06 21.87 -3.13
CA GLN A 339 -20.09 20.87 -2.76
C GLN A 339 -19.86 19.50 -3.41
N ILE A 340 -19.12 19.44 -4.52
CA ILE A 340 -18.83 18.17 -5.23
C ILE A 340 -17.38 17.71 -5.01
N MET A 341 -16.45 18.60 -4.57
CA MET A 341 -15.13 18.22 -4.05
C MET A 341 -15.16 17.43 -2.72
N GLY A 342 -16.33 16.95 -2.28
CA GLY A 342 -16.48 16.05 -1.13
C GLY A 342 -15.93 14.63 -1.34
N LEU A 343 -14.96 14.44 -2.24
CA LEU A 343 -14.41 13.13 -2.60
C LEU A 343 -12.87 13.02 -2.55
N ASP A 344 -12.15 14.10 -2.22
CA ASP A 344 -10.68 14.05 -2.02
C ASP A 344 -10.11 15.09 -1.02
N GLY A 345 -11.00 15.80 -0.31
CA GLY A 345 -10.69 17.05 0.39
C GLY A 345 -9.87 17.00 1.68
N LEU A 346 -9.07 15.94 1.94
CA LEU A 346 -8.19 15.94 3.13
C LEU A 346 -6.71 15.70 2.87
N PHE A 347 -6.27 15.41 1.63
CA PHE A 347 -4.83 15.34 1.33
C PHE A 347 -4.48 15.84 -0.08
N LYS A 348 -3.75 16.97 -0.11
CA LYS A 348 -3.07 17.62 -1.26
C LYS A 348 -3.96 17.99 -2.45
N ASP A 349 -3.81 19.22 -2.93
CA ASP A 349 -4.25 19.62 -4.27
C ASP A 349 -3.55 18.73 -5.30
N ILE A 350 -4.21 17.64 -5.72
CA ILE A 350 -3.75 16.79 -6.82
C ILE A 350 -3.83 17.64 -8.09
N SER A 351 -2.69 17.81 -8.76
CA SER A 351 -2.62 18.58 -9.99
C SER A 351 -3.42 17.91 -11.11
N ALA A 352 -3.90 18.70 -12.07
CA ALA A 352 -4.61 18.15 -13.24
C ALA A 352 -3.76 17.12 -14.01
N ASP A 353 -2.43 17.29 -14.02
CA ASP A 353 -1.48 16.36 -14.63
C ASP A 353 -1.42 15.02 -13.87
N GLU A 354 -1.41 15.04 -12.54
CA GLU A 354 -1.45 13.82 -11.71
C GLU A 354 -2.75 13.05 -11.90
N VAL A 355 -3.91 13.73 -11.98
CA VAL A 355 -5.21 13.09 -12.25
C VAL A 355 -5.22 12.43 -13.63
N ALA A 356 -4.70 13.12 -14.65
CA ALA A 356 -4.62 12.60 -16.01
C ALA A 356 -3.70 11.35 -16.08
N GLU A 357 -2.57 11.38 -15.39
CA GLU A 357 -1.64 10.24 -15.35
C GLU A 357 -2.22 9.04 -14.57
N GLN A 358 -2.99 9.30 -13.51
CA GLN A 358 -3.75 8.27 -12.80
C GLN A 358 -4.82 7.63 -13.70
N ALA A 359 -5.52 8.43 -14.51
CA ALA A 359 -6.53 7.94 -15.42
C ALA A 359 -5.93 7.07 -16.55
N LEU A 360 -4.80 7.52 -17.14
CA LEU A 360 -4.05 6.73 -18.12
C LEU A 360 -3.58 5.40 -17.52
N THR A 361 -3.09 5.44 -16.28
CA THR A 361 -2.67 4.24 -15.57
C THR A 361 -3.83 3.27 -15.36
N MET A 362 -4.96 3.76 -14.85
CA MET A 362 -6.14 2.93 -14.60
C MET A 362 -6.62 2.26 -15.90
N SER A 363 -6.74 3.03 -16.99
CA SER A 363 -7.08 2.50 -18.30
C SER A 363 -6.13 1.41 -18.75
N ALA A 364 -4.82 1.62 -18.59
CA ALA A 364 -3.82 0.63 -18.97
C ALA A 364 -3.96 -0.68 -18.16
N GLN A 365 -4.22 -0.59 -16.86
CA GLN A 365 -4.38 -1.77 -16.01
C GLN A 365 -5.69 -2.53 -16.26
N ILE A 366 -6.79 -1.82 -16.53
CA ILE A 366 -8.06 -2.45 -16.93
C ILE A 366 -7.88 -3.21 -18.24
N ASN A 367 -7.28 -2.57 -19.25
CA ASN A 367 -7.00 -3.20 -20.54
C ASN A 367 -6.04 -4.40 -20.42
N LEU A 368 -5.03 -4.31 -19.54
CA LEU A 368 -4.12 -5.42 -19.28
C LEU A 368 -4.85 -6.63 -18.67
N LEU A 369 -5.71 -6.39 -17.67
CA LEU A 369 -6.54 -7.46 -17.09
C LEU A 369 -7.47 -8.05 -18.15
N TRP A 370 -8.14 -7.22 -18.95
CA TRP A 370 -9.06 -7.68 -19.99
C TRP A 370 -8.35 -8.56 -21.03
N GLY A 371 -7.20 -8.11 -21.54
CA GLY A 371 -6.38 -8.90 -22.45
C GLY A 371 -5.95 -10.24 -21.82
N THR A 372 -5.62 -10.25 -20.53
CA THR A 372 -5.22 -11.47 -19.80
C THR A 372 -6.38 -12.47 -19.69
N ILE A 373 -7.59 -11.98 -19.39
CA ILE A 373 -8.80 -12.82 -19.32
C ILE A 373 -9.03 -13.53 -20.65
N LEU A 374 -8.99 -12.75 -21.74
CA LEU A 374 -9.26 -13.23 -23.09
C LEU A 374 -8.16 -14.18 -23.60
N TYR A 375 -6.90 -13.91 -23.30
CA TYR A 375 -5.78 -14.78 -23.67
C TYR A 375 -5.83 -16.15 -22.96
N GLU A 376 -6.14 -16.17 -21.66
CA GLU A 376 -6.28 -17.46 -20.95
C GLU A 376 -7.53 -18.21 -21.38
N ARG A 377 -8.61 -17.48 -21.72
CA ARG A 377 -9.82 -18.05 -22.32
C ARG A 377 -9.49 -18.70 -23.68
N SER A 378 -8.73 -18.04 -24.55
CA SER A 378 -8.35 -18.58 -25.85
C SER A 378 -7.52 -19.86 -25.74
N ILE A 379 -6.63 -19.96 -24.76
CA ILE A 379 -5.87 -21.20 -24.47
C ILE A 379 -6.81 -22.35 -24.12
N MET A 380 -7.77 -22.09 -23.22
CA MET A 380 -8.74 -23.10 -22.81
C MET A 380 -9.62 -23.52 -23.99
N GLU A 381 -10.18 -22.56 -24.73
CA GLU A 381 -11.05 -22.81 -25.86
C GLU A 381 -10.34 -23.59 -26.99
N PHE A 382 -9.08 -23.25 -27.29
CA PHE A 382 -8.26 -23.99 -28.25
C PHE A 382 -8.09 -25.46 -27.83
N LYS A 383 -7.71 -25.70 -26.56
CA LYS A 383 -7.51 -27.05 -26.02
C LYS A 383 -8.81 -27.86 -25.92
N LEU A 384 -9.96 -27.19 -25.85
CA LEU A 384 -11.29 -27.81 -25.90
C LEU A 384 -11.83 -27.97 -27.33
N GLY A 385 -11.11 -27.49 -28.35
CA GLY A 385 -11.57 -27.50 -29.74
C GLY A 385 -12.76 -26.58 -30.02
N LEU A 386 -12.96 -25.55 -29.19
CA LEU A 386 -14.06 -24.57 -29.33
C LEU A 386 -13.69 -23.50 -30.37
N PRO A 387 -14.58 -23.10 -31.29
CA PRO A 387 -14.21 -22.27 -32.45
C PRO A 387 -13.99 -20.78 -32.15
N LEU A 388 -14.25 -20.32 -30.92
CA LEU A 388 -14.16 -18.89 -30.55
C LEU A 388 -12.76 -18.47 -30.08
N TRP A 389 -11.80 -19.41 -30.01
CA TRP A 389 -10.48 -19.13 -29.46
C TRP A 389 -9.71 -18.09 -30.27
N GLN A 390 -9.89 -18.04 -31.60
CA GLN A 390 -9.22 -17.06 -32.46
C GLN A 390 -9.68 -15.65 -32.13
N GLU A 391 -10.99 -15.44 -32.05
CA GLU A 391 -11.59 -14.14 -31.72
C GLU A 391 -11.14 -13.69 -30.32
N CYS A 392 -11.16 -14.59 -29.34
CA CYS A 392 -10.64 -14.27 -28.00
C CYS A 392 -9.17 -13.83 -28.04
N LEU A 393 -8.32 -14.50 -28.83
CA LEU A 393 -6.91 -14.15 -28.95
C LEU A 393 -6.70 -12.82 -29.67
N GLU A 394 -7.47 -12.54 -30.72
CA GLU A 394 -7.43 -11.29 -31.48
C GLU A 394 -7.82 -10.10 -30.58
N VAL A 395 -8.96 -10.20 -29.88
CA VAL A 395 -9.41 -9.15 -28.95
C VAL A 395 -8.42 -9.03 -27.78
N ALA A 396 -7.82 -10.13 -27.31
CA ALA A 396 -6.78 -10.04 -26.29
C ALA A 396 -5.60 -9.16 -26.74
N VAL A 397 -5.12 -9.36 -27.97
CA VAL A 397 -4.04 -8.56 -28.56
C VAL A 397 -4.42 -7.09 -28.61
N GLU A 398 -5.62 -6.75 -29.08
CA GLU A 398 -6.11 -5.37 -29.10
C GLU A 398 -6.11 -4.76 -27.69
N LYS A 399 -6.56 -5.51 -26.66
CA LYS A 399 -6.55 -5.01 -25.28
C LYS A 399 -5.12 -4.80 -24.75
N PHE A 400 -4.16 -5.66 -25.10
CA PHE A 400 -2.76 -5.42 -24.75
C PHE A 400 -2.18 -4.19 -25.45
N GLU A 401 -2.55 -3.93 -26.70
CA GLU A 401 -2.17 -2.69 -27.40
C GLU A 401 -2.74 -1.45 -26.71
N HIS A 402 -4.02 -1.47 -26.32
CA HIS A 402 -4.63 -0.39 -25.53
C HIS A 402 -3.99 -0.21 -24.15
N ALA A 403 -3.47 -1.29 -23.55
CA ALA A 403 -2.70 -1.22 -22.32
C ALA A 403 -1.29 -0.59 -22.49
N GLY A 404 -0.84 -0.39 -23.73
CA GLY A 404 0.48 0.12 -24.05
C GLY A 404 1.58 -0.94 -24.12
N ALA A 405 1.21 -2.19 -24.43
CA ALA A 405 2.18 -3.28 -24.62
C ALA A 405 3.13 -2.97 -25.78
N SER A 406 4.40 -3.36 -25.66
CA SER A 406 5.28 -3.27 -26.81
C SER A 406 4.89 -4.32 -27.87
N PRO A 407 5.02 -4.00 -29.18
CA PRO A 407 4.77 -4.99 -30.23
C PRO A 407 5.63 -6.25 -30.09
N MET A 408 6.82 -6.13 -29.48
CA MET A 408 7.70 -7.27 -29.18
C MET A 408 7.08 -8.18 -28.12
N ASP A 409 6.56 -7.62 -27.03
CA ASP A 409 5.92 -8.41 -25.95
C ASP A 409 4.66 -9.11 -26.45
N ILE A 410 3.84 -8.42 -27.25
CA ILE A 410 2.67 -9.00 -27.92
C ILE A 410 3.10 -10.14 -28.85
N ALA A 411 4.13 -9.96 -29.66
CA ALA A 411 4.61 -11.00 -30.57
C ALA A 411 5.12 -12.23 -29.82
N VAL A 412 5.82 -12.05 -28.71
CA VAL A 412 6.25 -13.16 -27.83
C VAL A 412 5.04 -13.89 -27.24
N MET A 413 4.05 -13.16 -26.75
CA MET A 413 2.84 -13.72 -26.19
C MET A 413 2.03 -14.53 -27.21
N VAL A 414 1.80 -13.99 -28.41
CA VAL A 414 1.12 -14.69 -29.50
C VAL A 414 1.91 -15.94 -29.89
N LYS A 415 3.24 -15.86 -30.03
CA LYS A 415 4.09 -17.00 -30.34
C LYS A 415 4.00 -18.12 -29.29
N ASN A 416 3.83 -17.77 -28.02
CA ASN A 416 3.70 -18.74 -26.92
C ASN A 416 2.29 -19.34 -26.80
N HIS A 417 1.29 -18.82 -27.52
CA HIS A 417 -0.05 -19.39 -27.50
C HIS A 417 -0.04 -20.83 -28.02
N CYS A 418 -0.78 -21.72 -27.36
CA CYS A 418 -0.76 -23.17 -27.63
C CYS A 418 -1.27 -23.58 -29.03
N SER A 419 -1.83 -22.65 -29.80
CA SER A 419 -2.18 -22.87 -31.22
C SER A 419 -0.98 -22.87 -32.16
N ASN A 420 0.19 -22.37 -31.72
CA ASN A 420 1.39 -22.29 -32.53
C ASN A 420 2.27 -23.52 -32.34
N ASN A 421 2.33 -24.39 -33.36
CA ASN A 421 3.14 -25.62 -33.38
C ASN A 421 4.67 -25.39 -33.32
N ASN A 422 5.13 -24.13 -33.26
CA ASN A 422 6.55 -23.75 -33.38
C ASN A 422 7.19 -23.32 -32.06
N ALA A 423 6.50 -23.42 -30.92
CA ALA A 423 7.08 -23.13 -29.61
C ALA A 423 7.88 -24.35 -29.13
N PRO A 424 9.22 -24.29 -29.00
CA PRO A 424 9.99 -25.39 -28.43
C PRO A 424 9.52 -25.67 -27.00
N GLU A 425 9.19 -26.94 -26.72
CA GLU A 425 8.78 -27.42 -25.40
C GLU A 425 9.81 -26.97 -24.34
N GLY A 426 9.37 -26.13 -23.39
CA GLY A 426 10.20 -25.67 -22.26
C GLY A 426 10.90 -24.31 -22.41
N LEU A 427 10.67 -23.55 -23.48
CA LEU A 427 11.28 -22.22 -23.71
C LEU A 427 10.26 -21.06 -23.85
N GLY A 428 8.97 -21.32 -23.65
CA GLY A 428 7.92 -20.29 -23.67
C GLY A 428 7.80 -19.59 -22.31
N PHE A 429 7.59 -18.27 -22.32
CA PHE A 429 7.20 -17.52 -21.14
C PHE A 429 5.70 -17.68 -20.92
N THR A 430 5.29 -17.96 -19.68
CA THR A 430 3.88 -17.90 -19.28
C THR A 430 3.38 -16.46 -19.35
N ILE A 431 2.08 -16.27 -19.61
CA ILE A 431 1.46 -14.94 -19.59
C ILE A 431 1.71 -14.23 -18.24
N ASP A 432 1.71 -14.99 -17.13
CA ASP A 432 2.00 -14.47 -15.80
C ASP A 432 3.43 -13.92 -15.67
N GLU A 433 4.42 -14.51 -16.36
CA GLU A 433 5.80 -14.01 -16.39
C GLU A 433 5.93 -12.73 -17.23
N ILE A 434 5.22 -12.65 -18.36
CA ILE A 434 5.18 -11.48 -19.23
C ILE A 434 4.53 -10.31 -18.46
N ILE A 435 3.37 -10.53 -17.85
CA ILE A 435 2.67 -9.56 -17.01
C ILE A 435 3.55 -9.17 -15.81
N GLN A 436 4.25 -10.12 -15.18
CA GLN A 436 5.14 -9.77 -14.06
C GLN A 436 6.33 -8.91 -14.51
N ALA A 437 6.91 -9.16 -15.68
CA ALA A 437 7.96 -8.31 -16.24
C ALA A 437 7.44 -6.91 -16.55
N TRP A 438 6.22 -6.82 -17.08
CA TRP A 438 5.53 -5.56 -17.30
C TRP A 438 5.28 -4.82 -16.00
N ASN A 439 4.66 -5.45 -15.01
CA ASN A 439 4.38 -4.84 -13.70
C ASN A 439 5.66 -4.32 -13.04
N LYS A 440 6.80 -5.02 -13.16
CA LYS A 440 8.11 -4.53 -12.68
C LYS A 440 8.57 -3.27 -13.42
N THR A 441 8.34 -3.21 -14.73
CA THR A 441 8.71 -2.07 -15.57
C THR A 441 7.81 -0.87 -15.29
N TYR A 442 6.52 -1.11 -15.08
CA TYR A 442 5.53 -0.13 -14.65
C TYR A 442 5.88 0.42 -13.26
N GLU A 443 6.11 -0.45 -12.28
CA GLU A 443 6.57 -0.06 -10.94
C GLU A 443 7.82 0.81 -11.04
N ALA A 444 8.84 0.40 -11.80
CA ALA A 444 10.06 1.18 -11.95
C ALA A 444 9.82 2.61 -12.50
N LYS A 445 8.86 2.77 -13.43
CA LYS A 445 8.44 4.09 -13.93
C LYS A 445 7.69 4.90 -12.86
N LYS A 446 6.80 4.25 -12.11
CA LYS A 446 6.03 4.88 -11.03
C LYS A 446 6.91 5.34 -9.85
N TRP A 447 7.90 4.54 -9.47
CA TRP A 447 8.90 4.92 -8.45
C TRP A 447 9.64 6.21 -8.82
N GLN A 448 9.75 6.54 -10.10
CA GLN A 448 10.35 7.79 -10.58
C GLN A 448 9.37 8.98 -10.55
N SER A 449 8.06 8.75 -10.63
CA SER A 449 7.05 9.81 -10.75
C SER A 449 6.35 10.21 -9.44
N ARG A 450 6.57 9.50 -8.32
CA ARG A 450 5.95 9.78 -6.98
C ARG A 450 4.40 9.79 -6.98
N ILE A 451 3.76 9.08 -7.91
CA ILE A 451 2.30 9.07 -8.05
C ILE A 451 1.62 8.13 -7.02
N PRO A 452 0.54 8.55 -6.34
CA PRO A 452 -0.22 7.70 -5.42
C PRO A 452 -0.85 6.51 -6.13
N SER A 453 -0.87 5.34 -5.48
CA SER A 453 -1.58 4.17 -5.99
C SER A 453 -3.10 4.32 -5.89
N PHE A 454 -3.84 3.74 -6.82
CA PHE A 454 -5.29 3.65 -6.73
C PHE A 454 -5.74 2.33 -6.10
N GLN A 455 -6.97 2.29 -5.58
CA GLN A 455 -7.45 1.18 -4.73
C GLN A 455 -7.41 -0.21 -5.40
N LEU A 456 -7.65 -0.28 -6.71
CA LEU A 456 -7.59 -1.53 -7.48
C LEU A 456 -6.17 -1.98 -7.82
N GLU A 457 -5.19 -1.09 -7.74
CA GLU A 457 -3.84 -1.36 -8.24
C GLU A 457 -3.20 -2.59 -7.56
N PRO A 458 -3.34 -2.80 -6.24
CA PRO A 458 -2.77 -3.99 -5.60
C PRO A 458 -3.60 -5.26 -5.84
N LEU A 459 -4.85 -5.13 -6.31
CA LEU A 459 -5.60 -6.26 -6.84
C LEU A 459 -5.07 -6.65 -8.22
N LEU A 460 -4.85 -5.68 -9.10
CA LEU A 460 -4.46 -5.89 -10.49
C LEU A 460 -2.96 -6.28 -10.66
N GLN A 461 -2.07 -5.81 -9.78
CA GLN A 461 -0.62 -5.96 -9.97
C GLN A 461 0.05 -7.09 -9.17
N ARG A 462 -0.66 -7.76 -8.25
CA ARG A 462 0.01 -8.60 -7.24
C ARG A 462 0.66 -9.86 -7.83
N ARG A 463 1.95 -10.02 -7.52
CA ARG A 463 2.86 -11.09 -7.97
C ARG A 463 2.25 -12.49 -7.79
N VAL A 464 2.18 -13.26 -8.87
CA VAL A 464 2.18 -14.73 -8.79
C VAL A 464 3.47 -15.16 -8.10
N SER A 465 3.35 -15.97 -7.05
CA SER A 465 4.50 -16.47 -6.29
C SER A 465 5.42 -17.25 -7.23
N LYS A 466 6.70 -16.91 -7.28
CA LYS A 466 7.74 -17.69 -7.96
C LYS A 466 7.90 -19.03 -7.24
N ASN A 467 7.01 -19.98 -7.48
CA ASN A 467 7.14 -21.38 -7.03
C ASN A 467 6.32 -22.31 -7.95
N TYR A 468 6.30 -22.05 -9.26
CA TYR A 468 5.83 -23.01 -10.26
C TYR A 468 7.03 -23.66 -10.94
N HIS A 469 7.76 -24.47 -10.18
CA HIS A 469 8.58 -25.53 -10.74
C HIS A 469 8.13 -26.82 -10.05
N ALA A 470 7.24 -27.54 -10.72
CA ALA A 470 6.97 -28.95 -10.51
C ALA A 470 7.11 -29.66 -11.85
#